data_AF-I0GPY8-F1
#
_entry.id   AF-I0GPY8-F1
#
_cell.length_a   1.000
_cell.length_b   1.000
_cell.length_c   1.000
_cell.angle_alpha   90.00
_cell.angle_beta   90.00
_cell.angle_gamma   90.00
#
_symmetry.space_group_name_H-M   'P 1'
#
loop_
_entity.id
_entity.type
_entity.pdbx_description
1 polymer ?
#
loop_
_entity_poly.entity_id
_entity_poly.type
_entity_poly.pdbx_seq_one_letter_code
_entity_poly.pdbx_strand_id
1 'polypeptide(L)'
;MQNEKNVSNSDTKQEKTELQGLIEEAVEHKMEEVGRRLILAGKKTQKNWTKMTMKRLYSYPILKANIERYRKDIDDIRKEDMGKSKSIVEFHGDIREWEKPDVEDLRAAKIHTVEMKIDRDTREVREIEVALDSVRADQYYPIIEMKFFQHMTHEEIADKIPCGVTTVSRQLGRLLDIINVTLYGADALAR
;
A
#
# COMPACT_ATOMS: atom_id res chain seq x y z
N MET A 1 46.55 -38.53 54.80
CA MET A 1 46.33 -38.28 53.36
C MET A 1 44.88 -37.89 53.08
N GLN A 2 44.42 -36.71 53.54
CA GLN A 2 43.03 -36.25 53.30
C GLN A 2 42.95 -34.74 52.95
N ASN A 3 44.09 -34.05 52.73
CA ASN A 3 44.10 -32.59 52.54
C ASN A 3 44.29 -32.11 51.09
N GLU A 4 44.42 -33.00 50.10
CA GLU A 4 44.62 -32.60 48.69
C GLU A 4 43.34 -32.65 47.85
N LYS A 5 42.28 -33.34 48.31
CA LYS A 5 41.04 -33.52 47.53
C LYS A 5 39.98 -32.43 47.72
N ASN A 6 40.17 -31.51 48.67
CA ASN A 6 39.20 -30.44 48.95
C ASN A 6 39.52 -29.11 48.24
N VAL A 7 40.75 -28.90 47.81
CA VAL A 7 41.15 -27.67 47.09
C VAL A 7 40.75 -27.74 45.61
N SER A 8 40.86 -28.92 44.98
CA SER A 8 40.52 -29.07 43.55
C SER A 8 39.02 -28.99 43.24
N ASN A 9 38.16 -29.14 44.26
CA ASN A 9 36.70 -29.20 44.11
C ASN A 9 36.02 -27.83 44.34
N SER A 10 36.71 -26.90 45.01
CA SER A 10 36.28 -25.49 45.12
C SER A 10 36.62 -24.71 43.85
N ASP A 11 37.81 -24.94 43.29
CA ASP A 11 38.30 -24.22 42.10
C ASP A 11 37.48 -24.58 40.86
N THR A 12 37.15 -25.87 40.67
CA THR A 12 36.28 -26.34 39.59
C THR A 12 34.83 -25.87 39.72
N LYS A 13 34.38 -25.56 40.94
CA LYS A 13 33.05 -25.00 41.19
C LYS A 13 33.00 -23.51 40.88
N GLN A 14 34.06 -22.77 41.23
CA GLN A 14 34.22 -21.35 40.87
C GLN A 14 34.34 -21.16 39.36
N GLU A 15 35.19 -21.93 38.66
CA GLU A 15 35.31 -21.89 37.19
C GLU A 15 33.97 -22.16 36.51
N LYS A 16 33.18 -23.12 37.01
CA LYS A 16 31.87 -23.43 36.43
C LYS A 16 30.88 -22.29 36.61
N THR A 17 30.91 -21.59 37.74
CA THR A 17 30.05 -20.42 38.00
C THR A 17 30.47 -19.22 37.15
N GLU A 18 31.77 -19.00 36.94
CA GLU A 18 32.29 -17.96 36.05
C GLU A 18 31.94 -18.22 34.58
N LEU A 19 32.06 -19.47 34.13
CA LEU A 19 31.63 -19.88 32.78
C LEU A 19 30.12 -19.69 32.58
N GLN A 20 29.30 -19.95 33.60
CA GLN A 20 27.86 -19.70 33.54
C GLN A 20 27.55 -18.21 33.42
N GLY A 21 28.24 -17.35 34.18
CA GLY A 21 28.09 -15.89 34.10
C GLY A 21 28.46 -15.34 32.73
N LEU A 22 29.56 -15.82 32.14
CA LEU A 22 29.99 -15.41 30.79
C LEU A 22 28.97 -15.83 29.70
N ILE A 23 28.30 -16.98 29.87
CA ILE A 23 27.25 -17.41 28.96
C ILE A 23 26.01 -16.52 29.10
N GLU A 24 25.59 -16.19 30.32
CA GLU A 24 24.46 -15.30 30.56
C GLU A 24 24.70 -13.91 29.96
N GLU A 25 25.88 -13.32 30.17
CA GLU A 25 26.25 -12.02 29.58
C GLU A 25 26.29 -12.07 28.05
N ALA A 26 26.83 -13.14 27.47
CA ALA A 26 26.85 -13.32 26.02
C ALA A 26 25.45 -13.51 25.41
N VAL A 27 24.53 -14.15 26.15
CA VAL A 27 23.12 -14.29 25.76
C VAL A 27 22.41 -12.94 25.85
N GLU A 28 22.62 -12.19 26.92
CA GLU A 28 22.02 -10.86 27.12
C GLU A 28 22.47 -9.88 26.03
N HIS A 29 23.76 -9.80 25.75
CA HIS A 29 24.30 -8.96 24.68
C HIS A 29 23.72 -9.33 23.29
N LYS A 30 23.56 -10.62 23.00
CA LYS A 30 22.91 -11.06 21.75
C LYS A 30 21.42 -10.71 21.72
N MET A 31 20.72 -10.85 22.84
CA MET A 31 19.30 -10.48 22.94
C MET A 31 19.12 -8.98 22.74
N GLU A 32 19.99 -8.15 23.30
CA GLU A 32 19.99 -6.71 23.04
C GLU A 32 20.31 -6.38 21.58
N GLU A 33 21.26 -7.08 20.96
CA GLU A 33 21.61 -6.87 19.56
C GLU A 33 20.44 -7.24 18.63
N VAL A 34 19.79 -8.37 18.88
CA VAL A 34 18.56 -8.79 18.19
C VAL A 34 17.45 -7.78 18.43
N GLY A 35 17.26 -7.29 19.66
CA GLY A 35 16.32 -6.23 19.99
C GLY A 35 16.58 -4.94 19.21
N ARG A 36 17.84 -4.48 19.15
CA ARG A 36 18.25 -3.31 18.36
C ARG A 36 18.00 -3.51 16.87
N ARG A 37 18.32 -4.69 16.31
CA ARG A 37 18.05 -5.02 14.90
C ARG A 37 16.56 -5.05 14.60
N LEU A 38 15.73 -5.59 15.50
CA LEU A 38 14.27 -5.59 15.38
C LEU A 38 13.69 -4.18 15.47
N ILE A 39 14.20 -3.32 16.36
CA ILE A 39 13.82 -1.91 16.44
C ILE A 39 14.24 -1.17 15.17
N LEU A 40 15.45 -1.41 14.66
CA LEU A 40 15.94 -0.76 13.44
C LEU A 40 15.18 -1.22 12.19
N ALA A 41 14.85 -2.51 12.09
CA ALA A 41 13.97 -3.05 11.04
C ALA A 41 12.51 -2.59 11.22
N GLY A 42 12.09 -2.38 12.47
CA GLY A 42 10.80 -1.86 12.88
C GLY A 42 10.67 -0.34 12.81
N LYS A 43 11.76 0.41 12.54
CA LYS A 43 11.73 1.81 12.08
C LYS A 43 11.14 1.83 10.66
N LYS A 44 9.86 1.47 10.57
CA LYS A 44 8.99 1.77 9.44
C LYS A 44 9.21 3.25 9.13
N THR A 45 9.64 3.55 7.91
CA THR A 45 9.59 4.90 7.37
C THR A 45 8.22 5.47 7.73
N GLN A 46 8.17 6.57 8.50
CA GLN A 46 6.90 7.18 8.87
C GLN A 46 6.04 7.31 7.62
N LYS A 47 4.79 6.84 7.72
CA LYS A 47 3.88 6.78 6.59
C LYS A 47 3.67 8.19 6.06
N ASN A 48 4.19 8.48 4.88
CA ASN A 48 4.09 9.81 4.29
C ASN A 48 2.72 9.96 3.59
N TRP A 49 1.74 10.44 4.35
CA TRP A 49 0.37 10.65 3.88
C TRP A 49 0.29 11.54 2.65
N THR A 50 1.06 12.61 2.60
CA THR A 50 1.11 13.52 1.44
C THR A 50 1.54 12.80 0.17
N LYS A 51 2.59 11.96 0.22
CA LYS A 51 3.02 11.18 -0.93
C LYS A 51 1.93 10.19 -1.38
N MET A 52 1.20 9.59 -0.44
CA MET A 52 0.10 8.69 -0.76
C MET A 52 -1.05 9.44 -1.44
N THR A 53 -1.45 10.60 -0.89
CA THR A 53 -2.48 11.46 -1.48
C THR A 53 -2.11 11.91 -2.88
N MET A 54 -0.87 12.38 -3.09
CA MET A 54 -0.39 12.75 -4.42
C MET A 54 -0.53 11.60 -5.41
N LYS A 55 -0.15 10.37 -5.01
CA LYS A 55 -0.29 9.18 -5.85
C LYS A 55 -1.75 8.88 -6.20
N ARG A 56 -2.67 9.02 -5.24
CA ARG A 56 -4.12 8.87 -5.46
C ARG A 56 -4.64 9.92 -6.44
N LEU A 57 -4.27 11.19 -6.24
CA LEU A 57 -4.68 12.31 -7.11
C LEU A 57 -4.18 12.16 -8.55
N TYR A 58 -2.92 11.74 -8.77
CA TYR A 58 -2.43 11.43 -10.13
C TYR A 58 -3.15 10.24 -10.76
N SER A 59 -3.58 9.26 -9.95
CA SER A 59 -4.28 8.07 -10.45
C SER A 59 -5.76 8.34 -10.74
N TYR A 60 -6.35 9.38 -10.17
CA TYR A 60 -7.76 9.72 -10.28
C TYR A 60 -8.33 9.72 -11.72
N PRO A 61 -7.76 10.46 -12.69
CA PRO A 61 -8.26 10.43 -14.07
C PRO A 61 -8.12 9.04 -14.71
N ILE A 62 -7.05 8.31 -14.37
CA ILE A 62 -6.78 6.96 -14.89
C ILE A 62 -7.82 5.96 -14.36
N LEU A 63 -8.17 6.05 -13.07
CA LEU A 63 -9.19 5.20 -12.45
C LEU A 63 -10.57 5.41 -13.09
N LYS A 64 -10.95 6.67 -13.37
CA LYS A 64 -12.19 6.97 -14.09
C LYS A 64 -12.18 6.37 -15.51
N ALA A 65 -11.07 6.48 -16.23
CA ALA A 65 -10.92 5.86 -17.53
C ALA A 65 -10.95 4.31 -17.47
N ASN A 66 -10.38 3.71 -16.42
CA ASN A 66 -10.42 2.27 -16.20
C ASN A 66 -11.84 1.75 -15.98
N ILE A 67 -12.64 2.44 -15.16
CA ILE A 67 -14.04 2.08 -14.92
C ILE A 67 -14.82 2.02 -16.24
N GLU A 68 -14.67 3.05 -17.08
CA GLU A 68 -15.32 3.08 -18.39
C GLU A 68 -14.83 1.97 -19.32
N ARG A 69 -13.54 1.66 -19.29
CA ARG A 69 -12.99 0.51 -20.03
C ARG A 69 -13.59 -0.81 -19.54
N TYR A 70 -13.62 -1.04 -18.23
CA TYR A 70 -14.16 -2.27 -17.64
C TYR A 70 -15.65 -2.46 -17.93
N ARG A 71 -16.43 -1.37 -18.00
CA ARG A 71 -17.84 -1.44 -18.44
C ARG A 71 -17.96 -1.96 -19.86
N LYS A 72 -17.09 -1.50 -20.77
CA LYS A 72 -17.03 -2.02 -22.15
C LYS A 72 -16.57 -3.47 -22.18
N ASP A 73 -15.58 -3.84 -21.37
CA ASP A 73 -15.11 -5.23 -21.26
C ASP A 73 -16.26 -6.17 -20.85
N ILE A 74 -17.14 -5.76 -19.93
CA ILE A 74 -18.34 -6.53 -19.56
C ILE A 74 -19.30 -6.69 -20.74
N ASP A 75 -19.54 -5.62 -21.50
CA ASP A 75 -20.42 -5.65 -22.66
C ASP A 75 -19.87 -6.53 -23.79
N ASP A 76 -18.55 -6.59 -23.93
CA ASP A 76 -17.88 -7.47 -24.89
C ASP A 76 -17.98 -8.93 -24.43
N ILE A 77 -17.70 -9.24 -23.15
CA ILE A 77 -17.85 -10.59 -22.57
C ILE A 77 -19.28 -11.12 -22.72
N ARG A 78 -20.29 -10.24 -22.65
CA ARG A 78 -21.71 -10.62 -22.87
C ARG A 78 -22.01 -11.02 -24.30
N LYS A 79 -21.29 -10.48 -25.28
CA LYS A 79 -21.48 -10.74 -26.72
C LYS A 79 -20.59 -11.85 -27.26
N GLU A 80 -19.48 -12.15 -26.58
CA GLU A 80 -18.55 -13.20 -26.97
C GLU A 80 -19.22 -14.57 -27.01
N ASP A 81 -19.00 -15.31 -28.11
CA ASP A 81 -19.25 -16.74 -28.16
C ASP A 81 -18.16 -17.46 -27.35
N MET A 82 -18.56 -17.99 -26.20
CA MET A 82 -17.68 -18.68 -25.26
C MET A 82 -17.46 -20.16 -25.64
N GLY A 83 -17.78 -20.54 -26.88
CA GLY A 83 -17.50 -21.85 -27.44
C GLY A 83 -16.02 -22.27 -27.34
N LYS A 84 -15.76 -23.57 -27.52
CA LYS A 84 -14.42 -24.15 -27.43
C LYS A 84 -13.52 -23.58 -28.54
N SER A 85 -12.55 -22.75 -28.17
CA SER A 85 -11.47 -22.36 -29.08
C SER A 85 -10.66 -23.60 -29.46
N LYS A 86 -10.69 -23.99 -30.74
CA LYS A 86 -10.00 -25.20 -31.25
C LYS A 86 -8.47 -25.19 -31.05
N SER A 87 -7.89 -24.05 -30.67
CA SER A 87 -6.45 -23.83 -30.56
C SER A 87 -5.90 -23.90 -29.12
N ILE A 88 -6.75 -23.97 -28.09
CA ILE A 88 -6.31 -24.03 -26.69
C ILE A 88 -6.39 -25.49 -26.22
N VAL A 89 -5.23 -26.10 -25.98
CA VAL A 89 -5.12 -27.40 -25.32
C VAL A 89 -5.11 -27.18 -23.82
N GLU A 90 -6.29 -27.22 -23.20
CA GLU A 90 -6.42 -27.15 -21.75
C GLU A 90 -5.99 -28.48 -21.10
N PHE A 91 -4.79 -28.50 -20.53
CA PHE A 91 -4.24 -29.65 -19.82
C PHE A 91 -4.87 -29.74 -18.41
N HIS A 92 -6.04 -30.36 -18.32
CA HIS A 92 -6.62 -30.72 -17.03
C HIS A 92 -6.07 -32.08 -16.60
N GLY A 93 -5.16 -32.09 -15.63
CA GLY A 93 -4.76 -33.32 -14.93
C GLY A 93 -5.97 -34.00 -14.30
N ASP A 94 -5.91 -35.33 -14.12
CA ASP A 94 -6.97 -36.19 -13.59
C ASP A 94 -7.65 -35.63 -12.32
N ILE A 95 -8.65 -34.76 -12.50
CA ILE A 95 -9.59 -34.37 -11.46
C ILE A 95 -10.85 -35.15 -11.75
N ARG A 96 -10.98 -36.28 -11.04
CA ARG A 96 -12.19 -37.10 -11.03
C ARG A 96 -13.32 -36.29 -10.38
N GLU A 97 -14.45 -36.23 -11.08
CA GLU A 97 -15.78 -35.94 -10.50
C GLU A 97 -16.05 -34.51 -9.98
N TRP A 98 -15.70 -33.48 -10.77
CA TRP A 98 -16.38 -32.18 -10.70
C TRP A 98 -17.20 -31.98 -11.96
N GLU A 99 -18.48 -31.61 -11.81
CA GLU A 99 -19.30 -31.16 -12.95
C GLU A 99 -18.57 -30.01 -13.64
N LYS A 100 -18.38 -30.13 -14.96
CA LYS A 100 -17.74 -29.06 -15.74
C LYS A 100 -18.66 -27.84 -15.68
N PRO A 101 -18.15 -26.65 -15.33
CA PRO A 101 -18.96 -25.44 -15.30
C PRO A 101 -19.63 -25.23 -16.66
N ASP A 102 -20.90 -24.82 -16.66
CA ASP A 102 -21.57 -24.45 -17.90
C ASP A 102 -20.89 -23.21 -18.51
N VAL A 103 -21.09 -23.02 -19.81
CA VAL A 103 -20.57 -21.87 -20.55
C VAL A 103 -21.08 -20.55 -19.94
N GLU A 104 -22.32 -20.52 -19.47
CA GLU A 104 -22.88 -19.35 -18.78
C GLU A 104 -22.28 -19.13 -17.39
N ASP A 105 -21.96 -20.20 -16.65
CA ASP A 105 -21.27 -20.07 -15.36
C ASP A 105 -19.86 -19.48 -15.54
N LEU A 106 -19.14 -19.90 -16.58
CA LEU A 106 -17.84 -19.34 -16.93
C LEU A 106 -17.95 -17.86 -17.33
N ARG A 107 -18.99 -17.50 -18.08
CA ARG A 107 -19.25 -16.10 -18.46
C ARG A 107 -19.56 -15.26 -17.23
N ALA A 108 -20.44 -15.74 -16.35
CA ALA A 108 -20.79 -15.07 -15.11
C ALA A 108 -19.55 -14.85 -14.22
N ALA A 109 -18.69 -15.86 -14.08
CA ALA A 109 -17.44 -15.75 -13.32
C ALA A 109 -16.47 -14.70 -13.91
N LYS A 110 -16.35 -14.63 -15.25
CA LYS A 110 -15.55 -13.59 -15.93
C LYS A 110 -16.12 -12.19 -15.68
N ILE A 111 -17.43 -12.01 -15.87
CA ILE A 111 -18.11 -10.74 -15.62
C ILE A 111 -17.90 -10.32 -14.18
N HIS A 112 -18.13 -11.22 -13.22
CA HIS A 112 -17.97 -10.94 -11.80
C HIS A 112 -16.54 -10.49 -11.46
N THR A 113 -15.53 -11.10 -12.08
CA THR A 113 -14.12 -10.68 -11.90
C THR A 113 -13.89 -9.24 -12.37
N VAL A 114 -14.54 -8.82 -13.45
CA VAL A 114 -14.45 -7.43 -13.94
C VAL A 114 -15.27 -6.49 -13.06
N GLU A 115 -16.45 -6.90 -12.60
CA GLU A 115 -17.28 -6.13 -11.66
C GLU A 115 -16.54 -5.83 -10.36
N MET A 116 -15.79 -6.80 -9.81
CA MET A 116 -14.96 -6.57 -8.62
C MET A 116 -13.87 -5.51 -8.84
N LYS A 117 -13.31 -5.43 -10.06
CA LYS A 117 -12.37 -4.35 -10.41
C LYS A 117 -13.08 -3.00 -10.47
N ILE A 118 -14.28 -2.96 -11.05
CA ILE A 118 -15.11 -1.75 -11.10
C ILE A 118 -15.46 -1.28 -9.69
N ASP A 119 -15.92 -2.16 -8.79
CA ASP A 119 -16.28 -1.77 -7.41
C ASP A 119 -15.08 -1.17 -6.67
N ARG A 120 -13.92 -1.82 -6.77
CA ARG A 120 -12.68 -1.34 -6.14
C ARG A 120 -12.29 0.04 -6.66
N ASP A 121 -12.23 0.23 -7.98
CA ASP A 121 -11.82 1.49 -8.58
C ASP A 121 -12.88 2.59 -8.34
N THR A 122 -14.17 2.24 -8.32
CA THR A 122 -15.28 3.17 -8.01
C THR A 122 -15.23 3.65 -6.56
N ARG A 123 -14.95 2.75 -5.62
CA ARG A 123 -14.78 3.11 -4.21
C ARG A 123 -13.63 4.09 -4.01
N GLU A 124 -12.50 3.80 -4.65
CA GLU A 124 -11.32 4.67 -4.64
C GLU A 124 -11.62 6.06 -5.23
N VAL A 125 -12.28 6.12 -6.39
CA VAL A 125 -12.72 7.38 -7.01
C VAL A 125 -13.65 8.16 -6.08
N ARG A 126 -14.62 7.50 -5.45
CA ARG A 126 -15.56 8.14 -4.54
C ARG A 126 -14.87 8.75 -3.32
N GLU A 127 -13.91 8.04 -2.73
CA GLU A 127 -13.12 8.58 -1.61
C GLU A 127 -12.31 9.82 -2.02
N ILE A 128 -11.70 9.79 -3.21
CA ILE A 128 -10.99 10.94 -3.77
C ILE A 128 -11.96 12.11 -4.01
N GLU A 129 -13.14 11.87 -4.58
CA GLU A 129 -14.14 12.91 -4.84
C GLU A 129 -14.60 13.59 -3.55
N VAL A 130 -14.89 12.81 -2.49
CA VAL A 130 -15.23 13.37 -1.17
C VAL A 130 -14.11 14.26 -0.61
N ALA A 131 -12.85 13.84 -0.79
CA ALA A 131 -11.72 14.63 -0.34
C ALA A 131 -11.44 15.87 -1.19
N LEU A 132 -11.73 15.83 -2.50
CA LEU A 132 -11.67 17.01 -3.36
C LEU A 132 -12.79 18.00 -3.02
N ASP A 133 -13.99 17.50 -2.68
CA ASP A 133 -15.13 18.33 -2.31
C ASP A 133 -14.86 19.20 -1.07
N SER A 134 -14.04 18.73 -0.13
CA SER A 134 -13.67 19.51 1.07
C SER A 134 -12.85 20.77 0.75
N VAL A 135 -12.20 20.81 -0.41
CA VAL A 135 -11.39 21.94 -0.89
C VAL A 135 -11.95 22.61 -2.14
N ARG A 136 -13.05 22.11 -2.72
CA ARG A 136 -13.58 22.56 -4.02
C ARG A 136 -14.01 24.03 -4.03
N ALA A 137 -14.48 24.55 -2.90
CA ALA A 137 -14.87 25.96 -2.76
C ALA A 137 -13.69 26.92 -2.58
N ASP A 138 -12.46 26.41 -2.44
CA ASP A 138 -11.26 27.22 -2.24
C ASP A 138 -10.82 27.88 -3.55
N GLN A 139 -10.45 29.17 -3.50
CA GLN A 139 -9.97 29.91 -4.67
C GLN A 139 -8.74 29.28 -5.34
N TYR A 140 -7.94 28.52 -4.59
CA TYR A 140 -6.74 27.85 -5.10
C TYR A 140 -7.00 26.39 -5.53
N TYR A 141 -8.24 25.89 -5.43
CA TYR A 141 -8.60 24.56 -5.92
C TYR A 141 -8.14 24.25 -7.35
N PRO A 142 -8.19 25.20 -8.32
CA PRO A 142 -7.71 24.93 -9.68
C PRO A 142 -6.24 24.49 -9.76
N ILE A 143 -5.41 24.80 -8.75
CA ILE A 143 -4.03 24.31 -8.66
C ILE A 143 -4.02 22.77 -8.60
N ILE A 144 -4.95 22.14 -7.88
CA ILE A 144 -5.04 20.68 -7.78
C ILE A 144 -5.32 20.07 -9.16
N GLU A 145 -6.30 20.61 -9.89
CA GLU A 145 -6.67 20.10 -11.21
C GLU A 145 -5.53 20.26 -12.22
N MET A 146 -4.92 21.45 -12.26
CA MET A 146 -3.78 21.71 -13.15
C MET A 146 -2.58 20.84 -12.79
N LYS A 147 -2.28 20.67 -11.50
CA LYS A 147 -1.11 19.90 -11.07
C LYS A 147 -1.26 18.41 -11.31
N PHE A 148 -2.38 17.82 -10.87
CA PHE A 148 -2.53 16.38 -10.80
C PHE A 148 -3.28 15.78 -11.99
N PHE A 149 -4.17 16.53 -12.63
CA PHE A 149 -4.95 16.03 -13.77
C PHE A 149 -4.38 16.49 -15.11
N GLN A 150 -3.76 17.67 -15.15
CA GLN A 150 -3.13 18.22 -16.36
C GLN A 150 -1.59 18.12 -16.34
N HIS A 151 -1.01 17.63 -15.25
CA HIS A 151 0.44 17.43 -15.10
C HIS A 151 1.30 18.70 -15.24
N MET A 152 0.74 19.87 -14.93
CA MET A 152 1.45 21.14 -15.06
C MET A 152 2.55 21.34 -13.99
N THR A 153 3.55 22.14 -14.33
CA THR A 153 4.59 22.61 -13.40
C THR A 153 4.08 23.76 -12.52
N HIS A 154 4.80 24.12 -11.45
CA HIS A 154 4.38 25.24 -10.62
C HIS A 154 4.53 26.58 -11.35
N GLU A 155 5.51 26.67 -12.24
CA GLU A 155 5.77 27.81 -13.11
C GLU A 155 4.60 28.01 -14.08
N GLU A 156 4.19 26.96 -14.79
CA GLU A 156 3.06 27.05 -15.74
C GLU A 156 1.73 27.36 -15.02
N ILE A 157 1.56 26.88 -13.78
CA ILE A 157 0.38 27.21 -12.96
C ILE A 157 0.40 28.68 -12.53
N ALA A 158 1.57 29.19 -12.13
CA ALA A 158 1.76 30.60 -11.74
C ALA A 158 1.51 31.56 -12.90
N ASP A 159 1.76 31.14 -14.15
CA ASP A 159 1.43 31.92 -15.33
C ASP A 159 -0.09 31.97 -15.59
N LYS A 160 -0.82 30.88 -15.28
CA LYS A 160 -2.28 30.80 -15.48
C LYS A 160 -3.09 31.43 -14.36
N ILE A 161 -2.67 31.25 -13.11
CA ILE A 161 -3.24 31.94 -11.95
C ILE A 161 -2.19 32.98 -11.55
N PRO A 162 -2.37 34.27 -11.87
CA PRO A 162 -1.33 35.30 -11.73
C PRO A 162 -0.92 35.50 -10.27
N CYS A 163 -0.09 34.59 -9.77
CA CYS A 163 0.39 34.48 -8.41
C CYS A 163 1.83 33.92 -8.45
N GLY A 164 2.62 34.18 -7.41
CA GLY A 164 4.00 33.70 -7.38
C GLY A 164 4.10 32.17 -7.31
N VAL A 165 5.16 31.60 -7.88
CA VAL A 165 5.47 30.15 -7.80
C VAL A 165 5.54 29.67 -6.34
N THR A 166 6.06 30.50 -5.44
CA THR A 166 6.10 30.22 -3.99
C THR A 166 4.70 30.17 -3.38
N THR A 167 3.78 31.03 -3.85
CA THR A 167 2.37 31.03 -3.45
C THR A 167 1.68 29.75 -3.93
N VAL A 168 1.92 29.32 -5.19
CA VAL A 168 1.40 28.04 -5.71
C VAL A 168 1.80 26.88 -4.81
N SER A 169 3.10 26.77 -4.51
CA SER A 169 3.63 25.70 -3.65
C SER A 169 3.02 25.71 -2.24
N ARG A 170 2.93 26.90 -1.62
CA ARG A 170 2.36 27.05 -0.28
C ARG A 170 0.89 26.70 -0.23
N GLN A 171 0.10 27.16 -1.20
CA GLN A 171 -1.33 26.88 -1.26
C GLN A 171 -1.60 25.43 -1.59
N LEU A 172 -0.83 24.83 -2.51
CA LEU A 172 -0.89 23.40 -2.79
C LEU A 172 -0.64 22.56 -1.53
N GLY A 173 0.38 22.91 -0.74
CA GLY A 173 0.65 22.25 0.54
C GLY A 173 -0.53 22.34 1.52
N ARG A 174 -1.14 23.52 1.66
CA ARG A 174 -2.34 23.72 2.49
C ARG A 174 -3.52 22.87 2.03
N LEU A 175 -3.80 22.84 0.73
CA LEU A 175 -4.89 22.05 0.16
C LEU A 175 -4.65 20.55 0.38
N LEU A 176 -3.42 20.08 0.15
CA LEU A 176 -3.05 18.69 0.40
C LEU A 176 -3.18 18.30 1.87
N ASP A 177 -2.84 19.19 2.81
CA ASP A 177 -3.02 18.92 4.24
C ASP A 177 -4.51 18.74 4.58
N ILE A 178 -5.43 19.52 4.00
CA ILE A 178 -6.88 19.34 4.18
C ILE A 178 -7.37 18.03 3.55
N ILE A 179 -6.92 17.71 2.34
CA ILE A 179 -7.24 16.45 1.66
C ILE A 179 -6.73 15.26 2.47
N ASN A 180 -5.49 15.33 2.99
CA ASN A 180 -4.90 14.29 3.83
C ASN A 180 -5.75 13.99 5.06
N VAL A 181 -6.20 15.03 5.78
CA VAL A 181 -7.08 14.88 6.94
C VAL A 181 -8.43 14.31 6.54
N THR A 182 -8.96 14.68 5.37
CA THR A 182 -10.23 14.13 4.87
C THR A 182 -10.11 12.63 4.54
N LEU A 183 -8.98 12.20 3.97
CA LEU A 183 -8.75 10.81 3.56
C LEU A 183 -8.32 9.89 4.71
N TYR A 184 -7.56 10.40 5.68
CA TYR A 184 -6.90 9.57 6.70
C TYR A 184 -7.26 9.99 8.13
N GLY A 185 -8.07 11.02 8.32
CA GLY A 185 -8.50 11.48 9.65
C GLY A 185 -7.33 11.94 10.52
N ALA A 186 -7.38 11.58 11.80
CA ALA A 186 -6.36 11.95 12.79
C ALA A 186 -4.97 11.36 12.47
N ASP A 187 -4.90 10.25 11.75
CA ASP A 187 -3.63 9.62 11.38
C ASP A 187 -2.77 10.54 10.50
N ALA A 188 -3.39 11.42 9.70
CA ALA A 188 -2.70 12.41 8.89
C ALA A 188 -1.93 13.47 9.71
N LEU A 189 -2.31 13.66 10.98
CA LEU A 189 -1.72 14.66 11.87
C LEU A 189 -0.46 14.17 12.59
N ALA A 190 -0.25 12.85 12.62
CA ALA A 190 0.96 12.23 13.17
C ALA A 190 2.13 12.45 12.20
N ARG A 191 2.75 13.63 12.28
CA ARG A 191 4.04 13.94 11.64
C ARG A 191 5.19 13.52 12.55
#